data_AF-A0A4R8HQN0-F1
#
_entry.id   AF-A0A4R8HQN0-F1
#
_cell.length_a   1.000
_cell.length_b   1.000
_cell.length_c   1.000
_cell.angle_alpha   90.00
_cell.angle_beta   90.00
_cell.angle_gamma   90.00
#
_symmetry.space_group_name_H-M   'P 1'
#
loop_
_entity.id
_entity.type
_entity.pdbx_description
1 polymer ?
#
loop_
_entity_poly.entity_id
_entity_poly.type
_entity_poly.pdbx_seq_one_letter_code
_entity_poly.pdbx_strand_id
1 'polypeptide(L)' 'MGEIVNLRRARKVRDKRSKEAEAEANRIAHGRTKAERQLGEATARLETEKLDAHRLEAPQSEPE' A
#
# COMPACT_ATOMS: atom_id res chain seq x y z
N MET A 1 -23.32 -38.02 22.79
CA MET A 1 -21.88 -37.77 22.57
C MET A 1 -21.75 -36.34 22.10
N GLY A 2 -21.25 -35.44 22.94
CA GLY A 2 -21.23 -34.00 22.65
C GLY A 2 -19.94 -33.59 21.97
N GLU A 3 -20.05 -32.85 20.86
CA GLU A 3 -18.88 -32.31 20.18
C GLU A 3 -18.27 -31.18 21.03
N ILE A 4 -17.01 -31.35 21.43
CA ILE A 4 -16.31 -30.37 22.27
C ILE A 4 -15.81 -29.25 21.35
N VAL A 5 -16.57 -28.16 21.27
CA VAL A 5 -16.20 -27.01 20.44
C VAL A 5 -15.28 -26.07 21.20
N ASN A 6 -14.10 -25.80 20.65
CA ASN A 6 -13.17 -24.84 21.24
C ASN A 6 -13.60 -23.39 20.91
N LEU A 7 -14.27 -22.75 21.86
CA LEU A 7 -14.77 -21.38 21.72
C LEU A 7 -13.66 -20.34 21.48
N ARG A 8 -12.43 -20.56 21.97
CA ARG A 8 -11.29 -19.67 21.72
C ARG A 8 -10.92 -19.65 20.25
N ARG A 9 -10.86 -20.83 19.60
CA ARG A 9 -10.61 -20.93 18.16
C ARG A 9 -11.75 -20.30 17.36
N ALA A 10 -13.00 -20.56 17.74
CA ALA A 10 -14.17 -19.98 17.09
C ALA A 10 -14.15 -18.43 17.12
N ARG A 11 -13.85 -17.84 18.30
CA ARG A 11 -13.70 -16.37 18.44
C ARG A 11 -12.56 -15.83 17.56
N LYS A 12 -11.39 -16.47 17.60
CA LYS A 12 -10.24 -16.07 16.77
C LYS A 12 -10.57 -16.07 15.26
N VAL A 13 -11.30 -17.08 14.79
CA VAL A 13 -11.73 -17.16 13.39
C VAL A 13 -12.70 -16.05 13.06
N ARG A 14 -13.68 -15.77 13.93
CA ARG A 14 -14.61 -14.65 13.75
C ARG A 14 -13.87 -13.31 13.63
N ASP A 15 -12.92 -13.05 14.53
CA ASP A 15 -12.17 -11.79 14.55
C ASP A 15 -11.21 -11.70 13.35
N LYS A 16 -10.73 -12.82 12.81
CA LYS A 16 -9.98 -12.84 11.56
C LYS A 16 -10.87 -12.49 10.37
N ARG A 17 -12.07 -13.05 10.31
CA ARG A 17 -13.06 -12.78 9.25
C ARG A 17 -13.52 -11.32 9.24
N SER A 18 -13.74 -10.70 10.41
CA SER A 18 -14.12 -9.28 10.47
C SER A 18 -13.01 -8.39 9.91
N LYS A 19 -11.76 -8.65 10.26
CA LYS A 19 -10.59 -7.94 9.72
C LYS A 19 -10.43 -8.14 8.21
N GLU A 20 -10.70 -9.34 7.70
CA GLU A 20 -10.67 -9.61 6.26
C GLU A 20 -11.77 -8.83 5.51
N ALA A 21 -12.98 -8.75 6.07
CA ALA A 21 -14.07 -7.96 5.50
C ALA A 21 -13.78 -6.45 5.51
N GLU A 22 -13.22 -5.92 6.60
CA GLU A 22 -12.76 -4.53 6.67
C GLU A 22 -11.64 -4.25 5.66
N ALA A 23 -10.70 -5.18 5.51
CA ALA A 23 -9.63 -5.05 4.50
C ALA A 23 -10.19 -5.03 3.08
N GLU A 24 -11.20 -5.87 2.79
CA GLU A 24 -11.88 -5.86 1.49
C GLU A 24 -12.63 -4.54 1.24
N ALA A 25 -13.38 -4.06 2.23
CA ALA A 25 -14.05 -2.77 2.13
C ALA A 25 -13.06 -1.62 1.88
N ASN A 26 -11.90 -1.65 2.56
CA ASN A 26 -10.83 -0.67 2.34
C ASN A 26 -10.17 -0.79 0.97
N ARG A 27 -10.03 -2.01 0.41
CA ARG A 27 -9.56 -2.22 -0.97
C ARG A 27 -10.51 -1.59 -1.99
N ILE A 28 -11.82 -1.76 -1.79
CA ILE A 28 -12.85 -1.18 -2.65
C ILE A 28 -12.90 0.35 -2.49
N ALA A 29 -12.95 0.85 -1.26
CA ALA A 29 -13.11 2.27 -0.96
C ALA A 29 -11.91 3.12 -1.35
N HIS A 30 -10.70 2.58 -1.17
CA HIS A 30 -9.46 3.33 -1.44
C HIS A 30 -8.74 2.91 -2.72
N GLY A 31 -9.19 1.83 -3.38
CA GLY A 31 -8.66 1.33 -4.66
C GLY A 31 -7.23 0.79 -4.62
N ARG A 32 -6.45 1.12 -3.58
CA ARG A 32 -5.07 0.67 -3.38
C ARG A 32 -4.82 0.40 -1.91
N THR A 33 -4.18 -0.73 -1.63
CA THR A 33 -3.70 -1.07 -0.28
C THR A 33 -2.56 -0.14 0.14
N LYS A 34 -2.29 -0.08 1.45
CA LYS A 34 -1.16 0.70 1.99
C LYS A 34 0.17 0.26 1.38
N ALA A 35 0.37 -1.04 1.18
CA ALA A 35 1.60 -1.60 0.61
C ALA A 35 1.79 -1.16 -0.86
N GLU A 36 0.73 -1.21 -1.67
CA GLU A 36 0.78 -0.76 -3.06
C GLU A 36 1.04 0.75 -3.16
N ARG A 37 0.43 1.54 -2.26
CA ARG A 37 0.69 2.99 -2.20
C ARG A 37 2.14 3.29 -1.87
N GLN A 38 2.71 2.61 -0.86
CA GLN A 38 4.11 2.79 -0.48
C GLN A 38 5.07 2.38 -1.60
N LEU A 39 4.77 1.28 -2.29
CA LEU A 39 5.55 0.85 -3.44
C LEU A 39 5.49 1.89 -4.56
N GLY A 40 4.30 2.41 -4.89
CA GLY A 40 4.13 3.47 -5.89
C GLY A 40 4.84 4.78 -5.53
N GLU A 41 4.81 5.18 -4.26
CA GLU A 41 5.56 6.35 -3.78
C GLU A 41 7.08 6.14 -3.89
N ALA A 42 7.57 4.94 -3.55
CA ALA A 42 8.98 4.61 -3.66
C ALA A 42 9.46 4.58 -5.12
N THR A 43 8.67 4.00 -6.03
CA THR A 43 9.00 3.99 -7.46
C THR A 43 9.00 5.39 -8.04
N ALA A 44 8.01 6.22 -7.70
CA ALA A 44 7.95 7.61 -8.14
C ALA A 44 9.18 8.42 -7.67
N ARG A 45 9.60 8.23 -6.41
CA ARG A 45 10.82 8.89 -5.88
C ARG A 45 12.08 8.48 -6.63
N LEU A 46 12.26 7.18 -6.88
CA LEU A 46 13.40 6.68 -7.64
C LEU A 46 13.41 7.22 -9.07
N GLU A 47 12.26 7.33 -9.70
CA GLU A 47 12.13 7.92 -11.04
C GLU A 47 12.47 9.41 -11.02
N THR A 48 11.99 10.18 -10.04
CA THR A 48 12.35 11.60 -9.90
C THR A 48 13.84 11.78 -9.65
N GLU A 49 14.44 10.99 -8.76
CA GLU A 49 15.88 11.06 -8.48
C GLU A 49 16.72 10.71 -9.71
N LYS A 50 16.31 9.70 -10.49
CA LYS A 50 16.97 9.37 -11.75
C LYS A 50 16.84 10.50 -12.78
N LEU A 51 15.65 11.06 -12.93
CA LEU A 51 15.43 12.18 -13.85
C LEU A 51 16.25 13.41 -13.45
N ASP A 52 16.33 13.72 -12.16
CA ASP A 52 17.14 14.83 -11.65
C ASP A 52 18.65 14.56 -11.84
N ALA A 53 19.12 13.32 -11.61
CA ALA A 53 20.52 12.96 -11.85
C ALA A 53 20.92 13.03 -13.34
N HIS A 54 19.96 12.81 -14.25
CA HIS A 54 20.16 12.93 -15.69
C HIS A 54 19.85 14.34 -16.23
N ARG A 55 19.41 15.27 -15.38
CA ARG A 55 19.19 16.66 -15.79
C ARG A 55 20.54 17.32 -15.99
N LEU A 56 20.91 17.52 -17.25
CA LEU A 56 21.92 18.50 -17.62
C LEU A 56 21.28 19.88 -17.45
N GLU A 57 21.75 20.67 -16.48
CA GLU A 57 21.41 22.10 -16.44
C GLU A 57 21.86 22.68 -17.78
N ALA A 58 20.88 23.08 -18.62
CA ALA A 58 21.20 23.90 -19.77
C ALA A 58 21.88 25.16 -19.22
N PRO A 59 23.05 25.57 -19.76
CA PRO A 59 23.64 26.84 -19.38
C PRO A 59 22.55 27.87 -19.59
N GLN A 60 22.20 28.58 -18.50
CA GLN A 60 21.29 29.70 -18.50
C GLN A 60 21.59 30.51 -19.76
N SER A 61 20.65 30.53 -20.71
CA SER A 61 20.76 31.38 -21.88
C SER A 61 20.85 32.81 -21.33
N GLU A 62 22.06 33.36 -21.30
CA GLU A 62 22.28 34.77 -21.00
C GLU A 62 21.40 35.57 -21.97
N PRO A 63 20.45 36.37 -21.48
CA PRO A 63 19.77 37.31 -22.34
C PRO A 63 20.76 38.42 -22.69
N GLU A 64 20.99 38.64 -23.98
CA GLU A 64 21.59 39.87 -24.53
C GLU A 64 20.82 41.13 -24.08
#